data_AF-A0A504IJQ3-F1
#
_entry.id   AF-A0A504IJQ3-F1
#
_cell.length_a   1.000
_cell.length_b   1.000
_cell.length_c   1.000
_cell.angle_alpha   90.00
_cell.angle_beta   90.00
_cell.angle_gamma   90.00
#
_symmetry.space_group_name_H-M   'P 1'
#
loop_
_entity.id
_entity.type
_entity.pdbx_description
1 polymer ?
#
loop_
_entity_poly.entity_id
_entity_poly.type
_entity_poly.pdbx_seq_one_letter_code
_entity_poly.pdbx_strand_id
1 'polypeptide(L)'
;ASPGIVIKREDAFHPIPGVDPVAFGSAGCRWPVDGTNGQGLLACGATKEPERSYCEAHRRLSYTPPTIRQHAGLRSAERIS
;
A
#
# COMPACT_ATOMS: atom_id res chain seq x y z
N ALA A 1 1.71 15.30 4.00
CA ALA A 1 0.70 14.45 3.36
C ALA A 1 1.04 14.38 1.88
N SER A 2 1.38 13.20 1.36
CA SER A 2 1.55 13.03 -0.09
C SER A 2 0.17 13.13 -0.74
N PRO A 3 0.03 13.85 -1.87
CA PRO A 3 -1.26 14.11 -2.51
C PRO A 3 -1.98 12.79 -2.79
N GLY A 4 -3.31 12.80 -2.66
CA GLY A 4 -4.22 11.65 -2.72
C GLY A 4 -4.26 10.95 -4.08
N ILE A 5 -3.11 10.43 -4.54
CA ILE A 5 -2.96 9.65 -5.75
C ILE A 5 -3.78 8.37 -5.61
N VAL A 6 -4.68 8.17 -6.56
CA VAL A 6 -5.44 6.93 -6.72
C VAL A 6 -4.73 6.10 -7.77
N ILE A 7 -4.10 5.02 -7.33
CA ILE A 7 -3.45 4.05 -8.22
C ILE A 7 -4.49 3.02 -8.61
N LYS A 8 -4.61 2.74 -9.92
CA LYS A 8 -5.46 1.65 -10.40
C LYS A 8 -4.81 0.31 -10.11
N ARG A 9 -5.63 -0.75 -10.01
CA ARG A 9 -5.10 -2.10 -9.76
C ARG A 9 -4.20 -2.61 -10.89
N GLU A 10 -4.47 -2.23 -12.14
CA GLU A 10 -3.62 -2.58 -13.29
C GLU A 10 -2.20 -1.99 -13.20
N ASP A 11 -2.07 -0.83 -12.54
CA ASP A 11 -0.82 -0.09 -12.39
C ASP A 11 -0.19 -0.28 -11.00
N ALA A 12 -0.65 -1.27 -10.25
CA ALA A 12 -0.29 -1.41 -8.84
C ALA A 12 1.21 -1.58 -8.60
N PHE A 13 1.96 -2.07 -9.59
CA PHE A 13 3.41 -2.29 -9.50
C PHE A 13 4.21 -1.22 -10.26
N HIS A 14 3.55 -0.25 -10.90
CA HIS A 14 4.27 0.86 -11.52
C HIS A 14 4.71 1.88 -10.46
N PRO A 15 5.88 2.53 -10.64
CA PRO A 15 6.27 3.65 -9.79
C PRO A 15 5.20 4.74 -9.75
N ILE A 16 4.96 5.30 -8.56
CA ILE A 16 4.07 6.44 -8.41
C ILE A 16 4.73 7.66 -9.09
N PRO A 17 4.02 8.42 -9.95
CA PRO A 17 4.57 9.64 -10.54
C PRO A 17 5.12 10.60 -9.48
N GLY A 18 6.39 11.00 -9.64
CA GLY A 18 7.08 11.89 -8.71
C GLY A 18 7.61 11.22 -7.43
N VAL A 19 7.56 9.89 -7.33
CA VAL A 19 8.22 9.13 -6.26
C VAL A 19 9.27 8.22 -6.88
N ASP A 20 10.53 8.43 -6.51
CA ASP A 20 11.63 7.56 -6.94
C ASP A 20 11.59 6.25 -6.14
N PRO A 21 11.50 5.09 -6.82
CA PRO A 21 11.62 3.80 -6.15
C PRO A 21 12.97 3.65 -5.45
N VAL A 22 12.94 3.00 -4.29
CA VAL A 22 14.12 2.73 -3.47
C VAL A 22 14.41 1.24 -3.45
N ALA A 23 15.63 0.85 -3.07
CA ALA A 23 15.97 -0.55 -2.85
C ALA A 23 15.06 -1.17 -1.78
N PHE A 24 14.64 -2.41 -1.96
CA PHE A 24 13.84 -3.14 -0.98
C PHE A 24 14.56 -3.17 0.39
N GLY A 25 13.81 -2.94 1.47
CA GLY A 25 14.34 -2.83 2.83
C GLY A 25 14.74 -1.40 3.25
N SER A 26 14.78 -0.45 2.33
CA SER A 26 14.96 0.97 2.65
C SER A 26 13.77 1.53 3.47
N ALA A 27 13.99 2.70 4.08
CA ALA A 27 12.93 3.42 4.78
C ALA A 27 11.79 3.84 3.83
N GLY A 28 10.57 3.95 4.37
CA GLY A 28 9.38 4.34 3.60
C GLY A 28 8.49 3.16 3.22
N CYS A 29 7.63 3.39 2.22
CA CYS A 29 6.63 2.45 1.73
C CYS A 29 7.28 1.20 1.13
N ARG A 30 6.89 0.02 1.65
CA ARG A 30 7.45 -1.29 1.26
C ARG A 30 6.74 -1.97 0.10
N TRP A 31 5.84 -1.27 -0.58
CA TRP A 31 5.10 -1.84 -1.70
C TRP A 31 6.04 -2.12 -2.88
N PRO A 32 6.05 -3.34 -3.44
CA PRO A 32 6.94 -3.69 -4.54
C PRO A 32 6.56 -2.90 -5.78
N VAL A 33 7.55 -2.35 -6.48
CA VAL A 33 7.36 -1.68 -7.76
C VAL A 33 8.41 -2.16 -8.75
N ASP A 34 8.01 -2.27 -10.01
CA ASP A 34 8.95 -2.50 -11.09
C ASP A 34 9.81 -1.25 -11.26
N GLY A 35 11.13 -1.43 -11.35
CA GLY A 35 12.02 -0.31 -11.68
C GLY A 35 11.74 0.22 -13.07
N THR A 36 12.21 1.43 -13.35
CA THR A 36 12.14 2.05 -14.69
C THR A 36 12.78 1.20 -15.80
N ASN A 37 13.62 0.22 -15.45
CA ASN A 37 14.24 -0.74 -16.37
C ASN A 37 13.73 -2.19 -16.21
N GLY A 38 12.67 -2.44 -15.43
CA GLY A 38 12.09 -3.78 -15.22
C GLY A 38 13.00 -4.79 -14.52
N GLN A 39 14.07 -4.34 -13.86
CA GLN A 39 15.07 -5.18 -13.18
C GLN A 39 15.35 -4.61 -11.79
N GLY A 40 15.27 -5.45 -10.75
CA GLY A 40 15.66 -5.12 -9.37
C GLY A 40 14.55 -5.32 -8.33
N LEU A 41 14.95 -5.63 -7.09
CA LEU A 41 14.07 -5.66 -5.92
C LEU A 41 13.86 -4.23 -5.42
N LEU A 42 12.89 -3.52 -6.00
CA LEU A 42 12.55 -2.15 -5.62
C LEU A 42 11.24 -2.07 -4.83
N ALA A 43 11.14 -1.00 -4.04
CA ALA A 43 9.95 -0.63 -3.30
C ALA A 43 9.60 0.84 -3.54
N CYS A 44 8.33 1.18 -3.36
CA CYS A 44 7.81 2.53 -3.60
C CYS A 44 8.58 3.63 -2.84
N GLY A 45 9.01 3.41 -1.60
CA GLY A 45 9.84 4.38 -0.86
C GLY A 45 9.13 5.66 -0.37
N ALA A 46 7.89 5.93 -0.81
CA ALA A 46 7.12 7.08 -0.35
C ALA A 46 6.97 7.14 1.18
N THR A 47 6.83 8.34 1.73
CA THR A 47 6.58 8.55 3.16
C THR A 47 5.35 7.76 3.61
N LYS A 48 5.47 7.16 4.79
CA LYS A 48 4.41 6.40 5.46
C LYS A 48 4.34 6.77 6.93
N GLU A 49 3.19 6.51 7.54
CA GLU A 49 3.08 6.53 9.00
C GLU A 49 4.07 5.53 9.63
N PRO A 50 4.68 5.82 10.79
CA PRO A 50 5.72 4.98 11.41
C PRO A 50 5.32 3.51 11.54
N GLU A 51 4.08 3.24 11.96
CA GLU A 51 3.55 1.90 12.23
C GLU A 51 2.98 1.19 10.99
N ARG A 52 2.90 1.87 9.85
CA ARG A 52 2.36 1.28 8.63
C ARG A 52 3.46 0.63 7.80
N SER A 53 3.11 -0.33 6.96
CA SER A 53 4.04 -0.90 5.98
C SER A 53 4.03 -0.12 4.66
N TYR A 54 2.91 0.54 4.35
CA TYR A 54 2.65 1.17 3.06
C TYR A 54 2.25 2.64 3.22
N CYS A 55 2.52 3.44 2.18
CA CYS A 55 1.94 4.78 2.05
C CYS A 55 0.42 4.68 1.85
N GLU A 56 -0.28 5.82 1.92
CA GLU A 56 -1.74 5.83 1.84
C GLU A 56 -2.29 5.18 0.54
N ALA A 57 -1.69 5.47 -0.61
CA ALA A 57 -2.10 4.92 -1.90
C ALA A 57 -1.99 3.39 -1.92
N HIS A 58 -0.84 2.86 -1.52
CA HIS A 58 -0.61 1.42 -1.46
C HIS A 58 -1.37 0.71 -0.33
N ARG A 59 -1.75 1.42 0.74
CA ARG A 59 -2.65 0.90 1.77
C ARG A 59 -4.05 0.64 1.22
N ARG A 60 -4.54 1.51 0.34
CA ARG A 60 -5.85 1.32 -0.33
C ARG A 60 -5.80 0.13 -1.28
N LEU A 61 -4.67 -0.11 -1.94
CA LEU A 61 -4.46 -1.28 -2.79
C LEU A 61 -4.33 -2.58 -2.01
N SER A 62 -3.61 -2.55 -0.86
CA SER A 62 -3.44 -3.72 0.01
C SER A 62 -4.73 -4.18 0.68
N TYR A 63 -5.68 -3.26 0.84
CA TYR A 63 -6.91 -3.53 1.55
C TYR A 63 -7.81 -4.48 0.75
N THR A 64 -8.04 -5.66 1.32
CA THR A 64 -9.12 -6.56 0.88
C THR A 64 -10.32 -6.32 1.80
N PRO A 65 -11.49 -5.92 1.26
CA PRO A 65 -12.68 -5.77 2.07
C PRO A 65 -13.01 -7.11 2.76
N PRO A 66 -13.39 -7.09 4.05
CA PRO A 66 -13.88 -8.29 4.70
C PRO A 66 -15.10 -8.81 3.95
N THR A 67 -15.15 -10.13 3.76
CA THR A 67 -16.34 -10.81 3.23
C THR A 67 -17.56 -10.55 4.12
N ILE A 68 -18.78 -10.72 3.60
CA ILE A 68 -20.03 -10.54 4.39
C ILE A 68 -19.97 -11.34 5.70
N ARG A 69 -19.42 -12.56 5.67
CA ARG A 69 -19.25 -13.41 6.86
C ARG A 69 -18.30 -12.81 7.88
N GLN A 70 -17.15 -12.27 7.43
CA GLN A 70 -16.19 -11.59 8.31
C GLN A 70 -16.79 -10.29 8.86
N HIS A 71 -17.57 -9.57 8.05
CA HIS A 71 -18.22 -8.33 8.44
C HIS A 71 -19.32 -8.55 9.50
N ALA A 72 -20.06 -9.67 9.43
CA ALA A 72 -21.01 -10.06 10.46
C ALA A 72 -20.29 -10.36 11.79
N GLY A 73 -19.16 -11.07 11.76
CA GLY A 73 -18.36 -11.36 12.95
C GLY A 73 -17.79 -10.10 13.62
N LEU A 74 -17.28 -9.14 12.84
CA LEU A 74 -16.79 -7.86 13.36
C LEU A 74 -17.90 -7.08 14.09
N ARG A 75 -19.09 -6.98 13.48
CA ARG A 75 -20.25 -6.30 14.08
C ARG A 75 -20.76 -6.97 15.35
N SER A 76 -20.64 -8.29 15.44
CA SER A 76 -20.96 -9.02 16.66
C SER A 76 -19.95 -8.71 17.78
N ALA A 77 -18.65 -8.63 17.47
CA ALA A 77 -17.62 -8.30 18.46
C ALA A 77 -17.76 -6.85 19.01
N GLU A 78 -18.10 -5.89 18.15
CA GLU A 78 -18.33 -4.49 18.54
C GLU A 78 -19.51 -4.30 19.50
N ARG A 79 -20.47 -5.24 19.54
CA ARG A 79 -21.63 -5.19 20.45
C ARG A 79 -21.37 -5.76 21.83
N ILE A 80 -20.24 -6.45 22.02
CA ILE A 80 -19.89 -7.17 23.26
C ILE A 80 -18.84 -6.37 24.05
N SER A 81 -18.30 -5.29 23.47
CA SER A 81 -17.30 -4.40 24.09
C SER A 81 -17.92 -3.14 24.68
#